data_AF-A0A348NRH6-F1
#
_entry.id   AF-A0A348NRH6-F1
#
_cell.length_a   1.000
_cell.length_b   1.000
_cell.length_c   1.000
_cell.angle_alpha   90.00
_cell.angle_beta   90.00
_cell.angle_gamma   90.00
#
_symmetry.space_group_name_H-M   'P 1'
#
loop_
_entity.id
_entity.type
_entity.pdbx_description
1 polymer ?
#
loop_
_entity_poly.entity_id
_entity_poly.type
_entity_poly.pdbx_seq_one_letter_code
_entity_poly.pdbx_strand_id
1 'polypeptide(L)'
;MSPFWQIASISAPSPAPAVEPDPELVTPGFLGFAIVVLLVIAVVLLVWDMQRRIRRTRYRAEIDAELDAEEQAGAAVEASDIGDQVTDAEGDDGSGAREDPSRP
;
A
#
# COMPACT_ATOMS: atom_id res chain seq x y z
N MET A 1 60.80 19.54 -16.77
CA MET A 1 59.34 19.26 -16.62
C MET A 1 58.61 20.15 -17.62
N SER A 2 58.41 19.66 -18.83
CA SER A 2 57.76 20.42 -19.91
C SER A 2 56.24 20.31 -19.75
N PRO A 3 55.49 21.43 -19.70
CA PRO A 3 54.04 21.37 -19.53
C PRO A 3 53.36 20.97 -20.84
N PHE A 4 52.39 20.08 -20.72
CA PHE A 4 51.56 19.55 -21.80
C PHE A 4 50.48 20.58 -22.20
N TRP A 5 50.84 21.62 -22.95
CA TRP A 5 49.86 22.56 -23.54
C TRP A 5 49.51 22.21 -24.99
N GLN A 6 49.54 20.92 -25.33
CA GLN A 6 49.23 20.50 -26.69
C GLN A 6 47.72 20.34 -26.87
N ILE A 7 47.07 21.42 -27.29
CA ILE A 7 45.68 21.40 -27.72
C ILE A 7 45.65 20.67 -29.07
N ALA A 8 45.14 19.44 -29.09
CA ALA A 8 44.82 18.76 -30.33
C ALA A 8 43.73 19.57 -31.05
N SER A 9 44.02 20.00 -32.29
CA SER A 9 43.00 20.60 -33.15
C SER A 9 42.01 19.51 -33.53
N ILE A 10 40.77 19.62 -33.04
CA ILE A 10 39.67 18.81 -33.53
C ILE A 10 39.29 19.34 -34.91
N SER A 11 39.42 18.51 -35.94
CA SER A 11 38.92 18.85 -37.26
C SER A 11 37.40 18.85 -37.19
N ALA A 12 36.78 20.00 -37.43
CA ALA A 12 35.34 20.07 -37.56
C ALA A 12 34.91 19.20 -38.76
N PRO A 13 33.94 18.29 -38.62
CA PRO A 13 33.42 17.59 -39.78
C PRO A 13 32.89 18.62 -40.77
N SER A 14 33.33 18.53 -42.02
CA SER A 14 32.77 19.31 -43.12
C SER A 14 31.25 19.17 -43.06
N PRO A 15 30.45 20.26 -43.14
CA PRO A 15 29.01 20.12 -43.16
C PRO A 15 28.67 19.21 -44.34
N ALA A 16 28.12 18.04 -44.03
CA ALA A 16 27.49 17.21 -45.05
C ALA A 16 26.44 18.10 -45.75
N PRO A 17 26.26 18.00 -47.08
CA PRO A 17 25.17 18.70 -47.73
C PRO A 17 23.90 18.41 -46.93
N ALA A 18 23.13 19.45 -46.60
CA ALA A 18 21.83 19.30 -45.98
C ALA A 18 20.94 18.55 -46.98
N VAL A 19 21.01 17.22 -46.95
CA VAL A 19 20.01 16.35 -47.52
C VAL A 19 18.78 16.69 -46.71
N GLU A 20 17.84 17.44 -47.29
CA GLU A 20 16.55 17.61 -46.66
C GLU A 20 16.05 16.20 -46.30
N PRO A 21 15.79 15.92 -45.02
CA PRO A 21 15.23 14.62 -44.66
C PRO A 21 13.92 14.49 -45.43
N ASP A 22 13.78 13.39 -46.16
CA ASP A 22 12.58 13.10 -46.92
C ASP A 22 11.35 13.31 -46.01
N PRO A 23 10.38 14.16 -46.37
CA PRO A 23 9.23 14.47 -45.51
C PRO A 23 8.43 13.21 -45.10
N GLU A 24 8.45 12.15 -45.91
CA GLU A 24 7.86 10.85 -45.59
C GLU A 24 8.57 10.14 -44.41
N LEU A 25 9.83 10.49 -44.15
CA LEU A 25 10.68 9.91 -43.11
C LEU A 25 10.45 10.56 -41.74
N VAL A 26 9.90 11.79 -41.71
CA VAL A 26 9.67 12.56 -40.46
C VAL A 26 8.25 12.47 -39.94
N THR A 27 7.29 12.02 -40.75
CA THR A 27 6.00 11.57 -40.24
C THR A 27 6.15 10.12 -39.82
N PRO A 28 6.12 9.79 -38.50
CA PRO A 28 6.02 8.40 -38.09
C PRO A 28 4.78 7.85 -38.79
N GLY A 29 4.97 6.93 -39.73
CA GLY A 29 3.87 6.42 -40.56
C GLY A 29 2.76 5.80 -39.72
N PHE A 30 1.73 5.26 -40.37
CA PHE A 30 0.56 4.69 -39.68
C PHE A 30 0.94 3.72 -38.54
N LEU A 31 2.03 2.97 -38.69
CA LEU A 31 2.56 2.06 -37.67
C LEU A 31 3.02 2.79 -36.39
N GLY A 32 3.70 3.94 -36.51
CA GLY A 32 4.10 4.75 -35.36
C GLY A 32 2.90 5.37 -34.65
N PHE A 33 1.90 5.85 -35.41
CA PHE A 33 0.65 6.36 -34.84
C PHE A 33 -0.13 5.26 -34.10
N ALA A 34 -0.22 4.05 -34.65
CA ALA A 34 -0.87 2.92 -34.01
C ALA A 34 -0.21 2.54 -32.67
N ILE A 35 1.13 2.58 -32.58
CA ILE A 35 1.87 2.34 -31.33
C ILE A 35 1.51 3.39 -30.28
N VAL A 36 1.44 4.67 -30.66
CA VAL A 36 1.08 5.75 -29.73
C VAL A 36 -0.37 5.60 -29.25
N VAL A 37 -1.31 5.27 -30.13
CA VAL A 37 -2.71 5.01 -29.74
C VAL A 37 -2.79 3.85 -28.74
N LEU A 38 -2.06 2.76 -28.99
CA LEU A 38 -2.00 1.62 -28.08
C LEU A 38 -1.42 2.03 -26.72
N LEU A 39 -0.38 2.85 -26.69
CA LEU A 39 0.21 3.37 -25.46
C LEU A 39 -0.80 4.22 -24.67
N VAL A 40 -1.54 5.10 -25.35
CA VAL A 40 -2.60 5.91 -24.72
C VAL A 40 -3.69 5.00 -24.14
N ILE A 41 -4.13 3.98 -24.86
CA ILE A 41 -5.10 2.99 -24.37
C ILE A 41 -4.55 2.28 -23.12
N ALA A 42 -3.30 1.84 -23.14
CA ALA A 42 -2.66 1.20 -22.00
C ALA A 42 -2.63 2.12 -20.77
N VAL A 43 -2.30 3.40 -20.95
CA VAL A 43 -2.32 4.40 -19.87
C VAL A 43 -3.74 4.62 -19.34
N VAL A 44 -4.75 4.74 -20.20
CA VAL A 44 -6.16 4.88 -19.79
C VAL A 44 -6.65 3.65 -19.02
N LEU A 45 -6.32 2.45 -19.50
CA LEU A 45 -6.64 1.19 -18.82
C LEU A 45 -5.93 1.11 -17.47
N LEU A 46 -4.69 1.58 -17.35
CA LEU A 46 -3.97 1.64 -16.09
C LEU A 46 -4.62 2.60 -15.09
N VAL A 47 -5.04 3.78 -15.55
CA VAL A 47 -5.78 4.73 -14.69
C VAL A 47 -7.12 4.11 -14.26
N TRP A 48 -7.85 3.48 -15.17
CA TRP A 48 -9.13 2.83 -14.86
C TRP A 48 -8.95 1.64 -13.90
N ASP A 49 -7.91 0.83 -14.11
CA ASP A 49 -7.53 -0.26 -13.21
C ASP A 49 -7.23 0.29 -11.81
N MET A 50 -6.41 1.33 -11.72
CA MET A 50 -6.06 1.96 -10.45
C MET A 50 -7.28 2.54 -9.73
N GLN A 51 -8.20 3.17 -10.47
CA GLN A 51 -9.48 3.66 -9.93
C GLN A 51 -10.37 2.51 -9.44
N ARG A 52 -10.47 1.42 -10.21
CA ARG A 52 -11.24 0.22 -9.84
C ARG A 52 -10.64 -0.48 -8.63
N ARG A 53 -9.31 -0.54 -8.55
CA ARG A 53 -8.56 -1.10 -7.44
C ARG A 53 -8.82 -0.30 -6.17
N ILE A 54 -8.64 1.02 -6.18
CA ILE A 54 -8.93 1.89 -5.01
C ILE A 54 -10.38 1.68 -4.53
N ARG A 55 -11.36 1.67 -5.43
CA ARG A 55 -12.76 1.43 -5.06
C ARG A 55 -12.99 0.04 -4.47
N ARG A 56 -12.32 -0.99 -4.98
CA ARG A 56 -12.46 -2.36 -4.49
C ARG A 56 -11.79 -2.59 -3.13
N THR A 57 -10.65 -1.96 -2.86
CA THR A 57 -9.91 -2.19 -1.61
C THR A 57 -10.55 -1.48 -0.41
N ARG A 58 -11.26 -0.36 -0.61
CA ARG A 58 -11.88 0.39 0.48
C ARG A 58 -13.01 -0.36 1.20
N TYR A 59 -13.72 -1.26 0.52
CA TYR A 59 -14.80 -2.04 1.15
C TYR A 59 -14.31 -3.13 2.11
N ARG A 60 -13.08 -3.61 1.97
CA ARG A 60 -12.58 -4.71 2.80
C ARG A 60 -12.06 -4.23 4.14
N ALA A 61 -11.42 -3.06 4.17
CA ALA A 61 -10.87 -2.51 5.41
C ALA A 61 -11.96 -2.08 6.42
N GLU A 62 -13.13 -1.67 5.94
CA GLU A 62 -14.25 -1.28 6.82
C GLU A 62 -15.02 -2.51 7.35
N ILE A 63 -15.08 -3.61 6.59
CA ILE A 63 -15.72 -4.86 7.04
C ILE A 63 -14.78 -5.65 7.96
N ASP A 64 -13.50 -5.76 7.62
CA ASP A 64 -12.52 -6.44 8.48
C ASP A 64 -12.37 -5.70 9.82
N ALA A 65 -12.49 -4.36 9.85
CA ALA A 65 -12.45 -3.59 11.09
C ALA A 65 -13.70 -3.76 11.97
N GLU A 66 -14.90 -3.90 11.38
CA GLU A 66 -16.12 -4.20 12.13
C GLU A 66 -16.11 -5.65 12.66
N LEU A 67 -15.65 -6.62 11.86
CA LEU A 67 -15.47 -8.01 12.30
C LEU A 67 -14.41 -8.14 13.41
N ASP A 68 -13.25 -7.46 13.29
CA ASP A 68 -12.23 -7.46 14.35
C ASP A 68 -12.77 -6.81 15.64
N ALA A 69 -13.62 -5.77 15.53
CA ALA A 69 -14.23 -5.12 16.69
C ALA A 69 -15.28 -6.01 17.38
N GLU A 70 -16.09 -6.73 16.61
CA GLU A 70 -17.06 -7.70 17.14
C GLU A 70 -16.36 -8.92 17.78
N GLU A 71 -15.29 -9.45 17.16
CA GLU A 71 -14.49 -10.54 17.73
C GLU A 71 -13.75 -10.12 19.00
N GLN A 72 -13.19 -8.90 19.04
CA GLN A 72 -12.55 -8.37 20.26
C GLN A 72 -13.55 -8.11 21.38
N ALA A 73 -14.75 -7.62 21.05
CA ALA A 73 -15.82 -7.45 22.03
C ALA A 73 -16.30 -8.81 22.59
N GLY A 74 -16.46 -9.82 21.73
CA GLY A 74 -16.79 -11.19 22.15
C GLY A 74 -15.73 -11.81 23.06
N ALA A 75 -14.46 -11.69 22.69
CA ALA A 75 -13.34 -12.21 23.48
C ALA A 75 -13.19 -11.51 24.84
N ALA A 76 -13.47 -10.21 24.92
CA ALA A 76 -13.43 -9.46 26.17
C ALA A 76 -14.56 -9.85 27.13
N VAL A 77 -15.77 -10.09 26.61
CA VAL A 77 -16.91 -10.57 27.40
C VAL A 77 -16.65 -11.98 27.93
N GLU A 78 -16.17 -12.90 27.09
CA GLU A 78 -15.87 -14.27 27.51
C GLU A 78 -14.71 -14.33 28.52
N ALA A 79 -13.68 -13.48 28.36
CA ALA A 79 -12.62 -13.35 29.36
C ALA A 79 -13.14 -12.84 30.71
N SER A 80 -14.12 -11.93 30.71
CA SER A 80 -14.74 -11.41 31.94
C SER A 80 -15.65 -12.44 32.61
N ASP A 81 -16.41 -13.22 31.84
CA ASP A 81 -17.31 -14.28 32.33
C ASP A 81 -16.53 -15.45 32.95
N ILE A 82 -15.38 -15.82 32.36
CA ILE A 82 -14.48 -16.82 32.95
C ILE A 82 -13.80 -16.27 34.22
N GLY A 83 -13.45 -14.99 34.24
CA GLY A 83 -12.87 -14.34 35.42
C GLY A 83 -13.81 -14.33 36.62
N ASP A 84 -15.09 -13.98 36.40
CA ASP A 84 -16.15 -13.94 37.42
C ASP A 84 -16.44 -15.33 38.00
N GLN A 85 -16.53 -16.35 37.13
CA GLN A 85 -16.73 -17.74 37.55
C GLN A 85 -15.55 -18.32 38.34
N VAL A 86 -14.32 -17.88 38.07
CA VAL A 86 -13.12 -18.30 38.84
C VAL A 86 -13.07 -17.61 40.20
N THR A 87 -13.51 -16.37 40.32
CA THR A 87 -13.53 -15.65 41.60
C THR A 87 -14.66 -16.09 42.51
N ASP A 88 -15.82 -16.43 41.96
CA ASP A 88 -16.98 -16.89 42.73
C ASP A 88 -16.83 -18.33 43.20
N ALA A 89 -16.11 -19.18 42.46
CA ALA A 89 -15.81 -20.55 42.86
C ALA A 89 -14.85 -20.64 44.06
N GLU A 90 -14.06 -19.59 44.34
CA GLU A 90 -13.08 -19.55 45.43
C GLU A 90 -13.58 -18.81 46.69
N GLY A 91 -14.83 -18.30 46.69
CA GLY A 91 -15.39 -17.49 47.76
C GLY A 91 -16.40 -18.17 48.71
N ASP A 92 -16.81 -19.42 48.44
CA ASP A 92 -17.85 -20.12 49.21
C ASP A 92 -17.31 -21.24 50.12
N ASP A 93 -16.17 -21.03 50.77
CA ASP A 93 -15.72 -21.88 51.88
C ASP A 93 -15.99 -21.23 53.26
N GLY A 94 -17.26 -20.94 53.51
CA GLY A 94 -17.84 -21.15 54.84
C GLY A 94 -17.33 -20.25 55.97
N SER A 95 -17.53 -18.93 55.87
CA SER A 95 -17.58 -18.06 57.05
C SER A 95 -19.01 -17.91 57.58
N GLY A 96 -19.62 -19.04 57.92
CA GLY A 96 -20.87 -19.10 58.68
C GLY A 96 -20.61 -18.75 60.14
N ALA A 97 -20.66 -17.45 60.44
CA ALA A 97 -21.14 -16.86 61.68
C ALA A 97 -21.10 -17.76 62.93
N ARG A 98 -19.94 -17.80 63.61
CA ARG A 98 -19.91 -18.03 65.07
C ARG A 98 -19.57 -16.70 65.71
N GLU A 99 -20.64 -15.97 65.99
CA GLU A 99 -20.69 -14.79 66.84
C GLU A 99 -19.97 -15.11 68.16
N ASP A 100 -18.80 -14.52 68.36
CA ASP A 100 -18.08 -14.46 69.63
C ASP A 100 -18.27 -13.07 70.24
N PRO A 101 -19.20 -12.90 71.20
CA PRO A 101 -19.15 -11.80 72.14
C PRO A 101 -18.45 -12.28 73.42
N SER A 102 -17.13 -12.17 73.43
CA SER A 102 -16.31 -12.38 74.62
C SER A 102 -16.52 -11.27 75.67
N ARG A 103 -17.00 -11.69 76.87
CA ARG A 103 -16.62 -11.26 78.25
C ARG A 103 -17.06 -9.85 78.73
N PRO A 104 -17.13 -9.56 80.05
CA PRO A 104 -16.86 -10.37 81.27
C PRO A 104 -18.08 -10.88 82.05
#